data_AF-A0A5J5HU17-F1
#
_entry.id   AF-A0A5J5HU17-F1
#
_cell.length_a   1.000
_cell.length_b   1.000
_cell.length_c   1.000
_cell.angle_alpha   90.00
_cell.angle_beta   90.00
_cell.angle_gamma   90.00
#
_symmetry.space_group_name_H-M   'P 1'
#
loop_
_entity.id
_entity.type
_entity.pdbx_description
1 polymer ?
#
loop_
_entity_poly.entity_id
_entity_poly.type
_entity_poly.pdbx_seq_one_letter_code
_entity_poly.pdbx_strand_id
1 'polypeptide(L)'
;MATRIKQTEFQAEAQVEPAAKPALRLVRPDDPYAELERPAPGVANRGVHPHVLVALVGFYAMMVASFWTFFARDAYAASVLVMVTLFMVIYFSLIVGGILLADSPVPGERQRSFGEFLNGTVEILAGTISGREATMQIFLLPAAMMTLAAIIGVIARLS
;
A
#
# COMPACT_ATOMS: atom_id res chain seq x y z
N MET A 1 8.52 28.43 -66.31
CA MET A 1 7.17 28.35 -65.72
C MET A 1 7.32 27.64 -64.39
N ALA A 2 7.47 28.40 -63.29
CA ALA A 2 7.87 27.87 -61.98
C ALA A 2 6.66 27.86 -61.04
N THR A 3 6.33 26.68 -60.51
CA THR A 3 5.18 26.45 -59.63
C THR A 3 5.50 26.92 -58.20
N ARG A 4 4.85 28.01 -57.78
CA ARG A 4 4.92 28.56 -56.41
C ARG A 4 4.00 27.75 -55.50
N ILE A 5 4.56 26.94 -54.61
CA ILE A 5 3.79 26.23 -53.57
C ILE A 5 3.36 27.23 -52.49
N LYS A 6 2.05 27.29 -52.20
CA LYS A 6 1.47 28.09 -51.12
C LYS A 6 1.92 27.54 -49.76
N GLN A 7 2.65 28.34 -48.99
CA GLN A 7 2.83 28.14 -47.55
C GLN A 7 1.48 28.43 -46.89
N THR A 8 0.74 27.36 -46.62
CA THR A 8 -0.45 27.42 -45.75
C THR A 8 0.06 27.56 -44.32
N GLU A 9 -0.35 28.65 -43.67
CA GLU A 9 -0.06 29.00 -42.30
C GLU A 9 -0.43 27.86 -41.35
N PHE A 10 0.57 27.13 -40.85
CA PHE A 10 0.44 26.38 -39.62
C PHE A 10 0.76 27.35 -38.48
N GLN A 11 -0.20 28.20 -38.13
CA GLN A 11 -0.17 28.89 -36.84
C GLN A 11 -0.40 27.84 -35.76
N ALA A 12 0.69 27.38 -35.15
CA ALA A 12 0.60 26.72 -33.86
C ALA A 12 0.12 27.77 -32.85
N GLU A 13 -1.16 27.72 -32.49
CA GLU A 13 -1.63 28.38 -31.28
C GLU A 13 -0.79 27.84 -30.13
N ALA A 14 0.14 28.65 -29.65
CA ALA A 14 0.88 28.38 -28.43
C ALA A 14 -0.15 28.37 -27.30
N GLN A 15 -0.63 27.18 -26.98
CA GLN A 15 -1.47 26.93 -25.83
C GLN A 15 -0.64 27.30 -24.60
N VAL A 16 -0.85 28.53 -24.10
CA VAL A 16 -0.21 29.01 -22.87
C VAL A 16 -0.77 28.17 -21.74
N GLU A 17 -0.02 27.13 -21.38
CA GLU A 17 -0.25 26.34 -20.18
C GLU A 17 -0.27 27.32 -18.99
N PRO A 18 -1.38 27.44 -18.26
CA PRO A 18 -1.47 28.41 -17.17
C PRO A 18 -0.40 28.05 -16.14
N ALA A 19 0.53 28.98 -15.91
CA ALA A 19 1.65 28.81 -15.00
C ALA A 19 1.16 28.19 -13.69
N ALA A 20 1.52 26.92 -13.48
CA ALA A 20 1.19 26.19 -12.27
C ALA A 20 1.76 26.99 -11.10
N LYS A 21 0.86 27.52 -10.25
CA LYS A 21 1.25 28.22 -9.02
C LYS A 21 2.24 27.32 -8.28
N PRO A 22 3.40 27.83 -7.85
CA PRO A 22 4.36 27.01 -7.12
C PRO A 22 3.64 26.53 -5.87
N ALA A 23 3.36 25.22 -5.80
CA ALA A 23 2.85 24.61 -4.60
C ALA A 23 3.87 24.91 -3.51
N LEU A 24 3.47 25.70 -2.52
CA LEU A 24 4.30 26.04 -1.38
C LEU A 24 4.67 24.72 -0.70
N ARG A 25 5.87 24.22 -1.00
CA ARG A 25 6.44 23.05 -0.34
C ARG A 25 6.75 23.49 1.07
N LEU A 26 5.85 23.21 2.00
CA LEU A 26 6.13 23.28 3.43
C LEU A 26 7.15 22.18 3.74
N VAL A 27 8.42 22.44 3.43
CA VAL A 27 9.53 21.66 3.94
C VAL A 27 9.51 21.89 5.44
N ARG A 28 9.02 20.91 6.22
CA ARG A 28 9.24 20.93 7.67
C ARG A 28 10.75 20.83 7.88
N PRO A 29 11.40 21.85 8.46
CA PRO A 29 12.86 21.86 8.61
C PRO A 29 13.38 20.70 9.47
N ASP A 30 12.51 20.11 10.30
CA ASP A 30 12.86 19.10 11.29
C ASP A 30 12.34 17.69 10.96
N ASP A 31 11.92 17.42 9.73
CA ASP A 31 11.47 16.07 9.34
C ASP A 31 12.65 15.21 8.84
N PRO A 32 13.17 14.26 9.66
CA PRO A 32 14.31 13.43 9.28
C PRO A 32 13.96 12.42 8.17
N TYR A 33 12.69 12.28 7.80
CA TYR A 33 12.22 11.32 6.81
C TYR A 33 11.80 11.98 5.49
N ALA A 34 11.91 13.31 5.36
CA ALA A 34 11.50 14.04 4.15
C ALA A 34 12.21 13.59 2.86
N GLU A 35 13.40 12.98 2.95
CA GLU A 35 14.11 12.40 1.80
C GLU A 35 13.58 11.02 1.39
N LEU A 36 12.90 10.31 2.30
CA LEU A 36 12.30 9.00 2.05
C LEU A 36 10.86 9.11 1.55
N GLU A 37 10.19 10.21 1.86
CA GLU A 37 8.85 10.51 1.34
C GLU A 37 8.91 10.73 -0.17
N ARG A 38 8.12 9.95 -0.92
CA ARG A 38 7.94 10.16 -2.35
C ARG A 38 6.56 10.78 -2.58
N PRO A 39 6.42 12.11 -2.60
CA PRO A 39 5.15 12.75 -2.93
C PRO A 39 4.77 12.40 -4.37
N ALA A 40 3.89 11.42 -4.51
CA ALA A 40 3.40 10.92 -5.79
C ALA A 40 2.00 11.52 -6.02
N PRO A 41 1.81 12.34 -7.07
CA PRO A 41 0.51 12.97 -7.33
C PRO A 41 -0.61 11.92 -7.42
N GLY A 42 -1.65 12.08 -6.60
CA GLY A 42 -2.83 11.22 -6.63
C GLY A 42 -2.76 9.92 -5.81
N VAL A 43 -1.65 9.59 -5.12
CA VAL A 43 -1.62 8.41 -4.21
C VAL A 43 -2.62 8.53 -3.07
N ALA A 44 -2.85 9.74 -2.59
CA ALA A 44 -3.87 10.03 -1.57
C ALA A 44 -5.30 9.68 -2.01
N ASN A 45 -5.53 9.63 -3.34
CA ASN A 45 -6.86 9.47 -3.92
C ASN A 45 -7.04 8.14 -4.69
N ARG A 46 -5.96 7.54 -5.20
CA ARG A 46 -5.97 6.32 -6.01
C ARG A 46 -5.10 5.18 -5.44
N GLY A 47 -4.31 5.43 -4.41
CA GLY A 47 -3.49 4.42 -3.74
C GLY A 47 -4.27 3.57 -2.75
N VAL A 48 -3.68 2.48 -2.28
CA VAL A 48 -4.30 1.62 -1.25
C VAL A 48 -4.40 2.38 0.07
N HIS A 49 -5.54 2.29 0.76
CA HIS A 49 -5.72 2.99 2.03
C HIS A 49 -4.84 2.37 3.13
N PRO A 50 -4.14 3.17 3.97
CA PRO A 50 -3.24 2.68 5.03
C PRO A 50 -3.85 1.62 5.96
N HIS A 51 -5.12 1.78 6.33
CA HIS A 51 -5.82 0.78 7.16
C HIS A 51 -5.87 -0.63 6.56
N VAL A 52 -5.85 -0.77 5.22
CA VAL A 52 -5.79 -2.10 4.57
C VAL A 52 -4.46 -2.77 4.89
N LEU A 53 -3.36 -2.01 4.87
CA LEU A 53 -2.03 -2.53 5.19
C LEU A 53 -1.90 -2.88 6.68
N VAL A 54 -2.47 -2.06 7.57
CA VAL A 54 -2.50 -2.37 9.01
C VAL A 54 -3.33 -3.63 9.29
N ALA A 55 -4.50 -3.77 8.65
CA ALA A 55 -5.32 -4.96 8.77
C ALA A 55 -4.64 -6.22 8.20
N LEU A 56 -3.88 -6.09 7.10
CA LEU A 56 -3.05 -7.17 6.55
C LEU A 56 -2.07 -7.72 7.61
N VAL A 57 -1.34 -6.83 8.28
CA VAL A 57 -0.44 -7.21 9.39
C VAL A 57 -1.23 -7.89 10.51
N GLY A 58 -2.44 -7.41 10.81
CA GLY A 58 -3.34 -8.03 11.78
C GLY A 58 -3.68 -9.49 11.47
N PHE A 59 -4.00 -9.83 10.21
CA PHE A 59 -4.27 -11.22 9.81
C PHE A 59 -3.07 -12.14 10.06
N TYR A 60 -1.86 -11.70 9.71
CA TYR A 60 -0.64 -12.48 9.95
C TYR A 60 -0.29 -12.56 11.44
N ALA A 61 -0.52 -11.50 12.21
CA ALA A 61 -0.34 -11.52 13.65
C ALA A 61 -1.27 -12.55 14.31
N MET A 62 -2.54 -12.61 13.89
CA MET A 62 -3.50 -13.62 14.37
C MET A 62 -3.11 -15.04 13.95
N MET A 63 -2.53 -15.22 12.76
CA MET A 63 -1.97 -16.49 12.32
C MET A 63 -0.81 -16.93 13.24
N VAL A 64 0.15 -16.05 13.50
CA VAL A 64 1.30 -16.32 14.38
C VAL A 64 0.83 -16.59 15.82
N ALA A 65 -0.15 -15.83 16.32
CA ALA A 65 -0.77 -16.06 17.62
C ALA A 65 -1.44 -17.44 17.71
N SER A 66 -2.07 -17.89 16.63
CA SER A 66 -2.63 -19.25 16.54
C SER A 66 -1.51 -20.29 16.66
N PHE A 67 -0.37 -20.09 15.99
CA PHE A 67 0.75 -21.02 16.13
C PHE A 67 1.32 -21.07 17.54
N TRP A 68 1.47 -19.92 18.20
CA TRP A 68 1.84 -19.88 19.62
C TRP A 68 0.86 -20.62 20.52
N THR A 69 -0.44 -20.48 20.26
CA THR A 69 -1.49 -21.08 21.09
C THR A 69 -1.50 -22.62 20.99
N PHE A 70 -1.28 -23.16 19.80
CA PHE A 70 -1.46 -24.59 19.55
C PHE A 70 -0.16 -25.40 19.52
N PHE A 71 0.94 -24.82 19.00
CA PHE A 71 2.16 -25.55 18.64
C PHE A 71 3.38 -25.24 19.52
N ALA A 72 3.35 -24.23 20.40
CA ALA A 72 4.44 -23.93 21.33
C ALA A 72 4.46 -24.88 22.54
N ARG A 73 4.59 -26.20 22.31
CA ARG A 73 4.43 -27.23 23.35
C ARG A 73 5.71 -27.61 24.07
N ASP A 74 6.83 -27.50 23.39
CA ASP A 74 8.16 -27.80 23.91
C ASP A 74 9.14 -26.68 23.54
N ALA A 75 10.32 -26.69 24.18
CA ALA A 75 11.30 -25.62 24.03
C ALA A 75 11.85 -25.53 22.59
N TYR A 76 11.94 -26.65 21.87
CA TYR A 76 12.41 -26.65 20.49
C TYR A 76 11.36 -26.01 19.58
N ALA A 77 10.10 -26.45 19.64
CA ALA A 77 9.00 -25.84 18.88
C ALA A 77 8.83 -24.34 19.20
N ALA A 78 8.90 -23.97 20.48
CA ALA A 78 8.84 -22.57 20.91
C ALA A 78 10.00 -21.74 20.33
N SER A 79 11.23 -22.27 20.29
CA SER A 79 12.38 -21.57 19.71
C SER A 79 12.20 -21.28 18.21
N VAL A 80 11.61 -22.22 17.47
CA VAL A 80 11.28 -22.03 16.05
C VAL A 80 10.25 -20.91 15.90
N LEU A 81 9.22 -20.90 16.74
CA LEU A 81 8.19 -19.86 16.72
C LEU A 81 8.73 -18.48 17.10
N VAL A 82 9.70 -18.38 18.00
CA VAL A 82 10.43 -17.12 18.26
C VAL A 82 11.09 -16.61 16.98
N MET A 83 11.83 -17.47 16.27
CA MET A 83 12.49 -17.06 15.02
C MET A 83 11.49 -16.65 13.94
N VAL A 84 10.41 -17.42 13.75
CA VAL A 84 9.34 -17.06 12.80
C VAL A 84 8.73 -15.71 13.16
N THR A 85 8.44 -15.48 14.45
CA THR A 85 7.88 -14.20 14.92
C THR A 85 8.83 -13.04 14.67
N LEU A 86 10.13 -13.22 14.95
CA LEU A 86 11.16 -12.22 14.70
C LEU A 86 11.23 -11.86 13.21
N PHE A 87 11.31 -12.86 12.33
CA PHE A 87 11.35 -12.63 10.89
C PHE A 87 10.07 -11.95 10.38
N MET A 88 8.90 -12.32 10.91
CA MET A 88 7.64 -11.66 10.57
C MET A 88 7.65 -10.19 10.98
N VAL A 89 8.11 -9.88 12.20
CA VAL A 89 8.22 -8.49 12.68
C VAL A 89 9.15 -7.69 11.77
N ILE A 90 10.33 -8.22 11.45
CA ILE A 90 11.28 -7.54 10.55
C ILE A 90 10.65 -7.34 9.17
N TYR A 91 10.12 -8.40 8.56
CA TYR A 91 9.54 -8.38 7.22
C TYR A 91 8.40 -7.35 7.09
N PHE A 92 7.43 -7.38 8.00
CA PHE A 92 6.30 -6.45 7.96
C PHE A 92 6.70 -5.03 8.35
N SER A 93 7.63 -4.84 9.29
CA SER A 93 8.14 -3.50 9.62
C SER A 93 8.83 -2.86 8.42
N LEU A 94 9.64 -3.61 7.69
CA LEU A 94 10.33 -3.10 6.50
C LEU A 94 9.34 -2.81 5.37
N ILE A 95 8.46 -3.75 5.04
CA ILE A 95 7.55 -3.58 3.90
C ILE A 95 6.43 -2.59 4.23
N VAL A 96 5.64 -2.83 5.28
CA VAL A 96 4.48 -1.99 5.59
C VAL A 96 4.95 -0.64 6.15
N GLY A 97 5.95 -0.64 7.03
CA GLY A 97 6.53 0.62 7.52
C GLY A 97 7.15 1.43 6.38
N GLY A 98 7.87 0.79 5.47
CA GLY A 98 8.43 1.44 4.28
C GLY A 98 7.37 2.01 3.35
N ILE A 99 6.30 1.27 3.07
CA ILE A 99 5.17 1.74 2.25
C ILE A 99 4.48 2.93 2.91
N LEU A 100 4.16 2.83 4.20
CA LEU A 100 3.49 3.91 4.93
C LEU A 100 4.35 5.18 5.04
N LEU A 101 5.67 5.04 5.07
CA LEU A 101 6.60 6.16 5.08
C LEU A 101 6.83 6.76 3.69
N ALA A 102 6.86 5.93 2.65
CA ALA A 102 7.11 6.37 1.28
C ALA A 102 5.86 6.98 0.63
N ASP A 103 4.66 6.42 0.90
CA ASP A 103 3.37 6.85 0.32
C ASP A 103 2.77 8.05 1.09
N SER A 104 3.54 9.12 1.25
CA SER A 104 3.06 10.37 1.82
C SER A 104 2.22 11.16 0.80
N PRO A 105 0.96 11.53 1.14
CA PRO A 105 0.17 12.48 0.35
C PRO A 105 0.97 13.76 0.09
N VAL A 106 0.78 14.37 -1.08
CA VAL A 106 1.33 15.71 -1.34
C VAL A 106 0.80 16.65 -0.24
N PRO A 107 1.64 17.48 0.41
CA PRO A 107 1.20 18.40 1.44
C PRO A 107 0.02 19.26 0.96
N GLY A 108 -1.15 19.09 1.57
CA GLY A 108 -2.41 19.77 1.20
C GLY A 108 -3.42 18.92 0.42
N GLU A 109 -3.07 17.72 -0.03
CA GLU A 109 -4.04 16.76 -0.56
C GLU A 109 -4.85 16.11 0.57
N ARG A 110 -6.18 16.10 0.43
CA ARG A 110 -7.06 15.37 1.36
C ARG A 110 -6.88 13.87 1.14
N GLN A 111 -6.39 13.17 2.16
CA GLN A 111 -6.42 11.71 2.16
C GLN A 111 -7.87 11.23 2.21
N ARG A 112 -8.25 10.34 1.28
CA ARG A 112 -9.60 9.77 1.25
C ARG A 112 -9.87 8.95 2.50
N SER A 113 -11.11 9.00 2.98
CA SER A 113 -11.55 8.12 4.07
C SER A 113 -11.59 6.65 3.62
N PHE A 114 -11.57 5.72 4.58
CA PHE A 114 -11.68 4.29 4.28
C PHE A 114 -12.95 3.93 3.50
N GLY A 115 -14.09 4.58 3.80
CA GLY A 115 -15.34 4.40 3.06
C GLY A 115 -15.26 4.91 1.62
N GLU A 116 -14.63 6.08 1.41
CA GLU A 116 -14.35 6.62 0.06
C GLU A 116 -13.38 5.74 -0.71
N PHE A 117 -12.41 5.10 -0.04
CA PHE A 117 -11.51 4.11 -0.63
C PHE A 117 -12.27 2.88 -1.13
N LEU A 118 -13.10 2.25 -0.30
CA LEU A 118 -13.81 1.01 -0.66
C LEU A 118 -14.77 1.19 -1.84
N ASN A 119 -15.35 2.38 -1.99
CA ASN A 119 -16.24 2.73 -3.09
C ASN A 119 -15.52 3.41 -4.26
N GLY A 120 -14.24 3.77 -4.08
CA GLY A 120 -13.43 4.42 -5.09
C GLY A 120 -12.64 3.44 -5.95
N THR A 121 -11.82 3.98 -6.85
CA THR A 121 -10.89 3.21 -7.67
C THR A 121 -9.49 3.18 -7.06
N VAL A 122 -8.76 2.12 -7.38
CA VAL A 122 -7.35 1.90 -7.06
C VAL A 122 -6.60 1.69 -8.37
N GLU A 123 -5.50 2.40 -8.54
CA GLU A 123 -4.65 2.29 -9.72
C GLU A 123 -3.66 1.13 -9.54
N ILE A 124 -3.60 0.24 -10.51
CA ILE A 124 -2.69 -0.91 -10.58
C ILE A 124 -1.98 -0.92 -11.93
N LEU A 125 -0.96 -1.77 -12.09
CA LEU A 125 -0.22 -1.85 -13.37
C LEU A 125 -1.13 -2.17 -14.57
N ALA A 126 -2.16 -3.00 -14.37
CA ALA A 126 -3.07 -3.42 -15.42
C ALA A 126 -4.23 -2.43 -15.70
N GLY A 127 -4.31 -1.30 -14.99
CA GLY A 127 -5.39 -0.32 -15.10
C GLY A 127 -5.97 0.06 -13.74
N THR A 128 -7.29 0.13 -13.64
CA THR A 128 -7.96 0.48 -12.37
C THR A 128 -8.91 -0.61 -11.91
N ILE A 129 -8.93 -0.87 -10.61
CA ILE A 129 -9.85 -1.80 -9.95
C ILE A 129 -10.61 -1.09 -8.84
N SER A 130 -11.71 -1.65 -8.36
CA SER A 130 -12.41 -1.09 -7.20
C SER A 130 -11.58 -1.27 -5.92
N GLY A 131 -11.68 -0.34 -4.96
CA GLY A 131 -11.00 -0.47 -3.67
C GLY A 131 -11.43 -1.72 -2.88
N ARG A 132 -12.70 -2.13 -3.02
CA ARG A 132 -13.20 -3.39 -2.46
C ARG A 132 -12.51 -4.60 -3.06
N GLU A 133 -12.35 -4.63 -4.37
CA GLU A 133 -11.69 -5.73 -5.07
C GLU A 133 -10.20 -5.79 -4.73
N ALA A 134 -9.53 -4.64 -4.68
CA ALA A 134 -8.16 -4.54 -4.19
C ALA A 134 -8.03 -5.12 -2.76
N THR A 135 -8.96 -4.76 -1.87
CA THR A 135 -8.99 -5.25 -0.49
C THR A 135 -9.17 -6.76 -0.43
N MET A 136 -10.09 -7.32 -1.22
CA MET A 136 -10.32 -8.76 -1.29
C MET A 136 -9.09 -9.49 -1.81
N GLN A 137 -8.44 -9.00 -2.86
CA GLN A 137 -7.23 -9.59 -3.41
C GLN A 137 -6.07 -9.58 -2.40
N ILE A 138 -5.91 -8.48 -1.65
CA ILE A 138 -4.88 -8.36 -0.61
C ILE A 138 -5.14 -9.33 0.55
N PHE A 139 -6.40 -9.48 0.99
CA PHE A 139 -6.73 -10.29 2.16
C PHE A 139 -6.98 -11.76 1.89
N LEU A 140 -7.25 -12.16 0.65
CA LEU A 140 -7.63 -13.54 0.32
C LEU A 140 -6.62 -14.57 0.86
N LEU A 141 -5.35 -14.40 0.51
CA LEU A 141 -4.29 -15.32 0.93
C LEU A 141 -4.02 -15.25 2.45
N PRO A 142 -3.80 -14.07 3.07
CA PRO A 142 -3.60 -13.96 4.51
C PRO A 142 -4.74 -14.55 5.34
N ALA A 143 -6.00 -14.29 4.97
CA ALA A 143 -7.16 -14.81 5.66
C ALA A 143 -7.26 -16.33 5.54
N ALA A 144 -6.96 -16.89 4.36
CA ALA A 144 -6.90 -18.34 4.16
C ALA A 144 -5.80 -18.98 5.01
N MET A 145 -4.60 -18.39 5.05
CA MET A 145 -3.49 -18.90 5.86
C MET A 145 -3.79 -18.85 7.37
N MET A 146 -4.33 -17.74 7.85
CA MET A 146 -4.77 -17.60 9.24
C MET A 146 -5.81 -18.66 9.60
N THR A 147 -6.83 -18.85 8.74
CA THR A 147 -7.88 -19.84 8.95
C THR A 147 -7.32 -21.26 8.99
N LEU A 148 -6.43 -21.59 8.06
CA LEU A 148 -5.79 -22.90 8.00
C LEU A 148 -4.93 -23.16 9.25
N ALA A 149 -4.13 -22.17 9.69
CA ALA A 149 -3.32 -22.27 10.90
C ALA A 149 -4.18 -22.58 12.14
N ALA A 150 -5.32 -21.89 12.26
CA ALA A 150 -6.27 -22.13 13.34
C ALA A 150 -6.90 -23.54 13.26
N ILE A 151 -7.35 -23.98 12.07
CA ILE A 151 -7.96 -25.31 11.88
C ILE A 151 -6.98 -26.43 12.24
N ILE A 152 -5.75 -26.39 11.70
CA ILE A 152 -4.75 -27.42 11.99
C ILE A 152 -4.39 -27.40 13.47
N GLY A 153 -4.27 -26.21 14.08
CA GLY A 153 -4.01 -26.07 15.51
C GLY A 153 -5.11 -26.69 16.38
N VAL A 154 -6.38 -26.48 16.02
CA VAL A 154 -7.52 -27.09 16.71
C VAL A 154 -7.49 -28.62 16.56
N ILE A 155 -7.28 -29.14 15.35
CA ILE A 155 -7.20 -30.59 15.10
C ILE A 155 -6.08 -31.21 15.94
N ALA A 156 -4.88 -30.63 15.90
CA ALA A 156 -3.73 -31.11 16.67
C ALA A 156 -3.93 -31.01 18.19
N ARG A 157 -4.89 -30.19 18.67
CA ARG A 157 -5.24 -30.09 20.08
C ARG A 157 -6.21 -31.18 20.53
N LEU A 158 -7.02 -31.70 19.60
CA LEU A 158 -8.08 -32.67 19.86
C LEU A 158 -7.64 -34.11 19.57
N SER A 159 -6.60 -34.32 18.76
CA SER A 159 -5.93 -35.60 18.54
C SER A 159 -5.00 -35.97 19.69
#